data_AF-A0A396ZC18-F1
#
_entry.id   AF-A0A396ZC18-F1
#
_cell.length_a   1.000
_cell.length_b   1.000
_cell.length_c   1.000
_cell.angle_alpha   90.00
_cell.angle_beta   90.00
_cell.angle_gamma   90.00
#
_symmetry.space_group_name_H-M   'P 1'
#
loop_
_entity.id
_entity.type
_entity.pdbx_description
1 polymer ?
#
loop_
_entity_poly.entity_id
_entity_poly.type
_entity_poly.pdbx_seq_one_letter_code
_entity_poly.pdbx_strand_id
1 'polypeptide(L)'
;MSSPFTQDSSSEDRTLSEVDFTKTKSFLHGELTNLGFSSADLPIVSSEKKDLKIEFQVPSISKSALLDCLQILKNHIENLRIHTFEPGYYCIQALNENLFETKNLLDTIRFRFYSGRTKNRVEITKKGDFTREELFATLSLFKFLKSGNNIETAKPEELLAALGVEVFDPILAEKNGKSVTFDHVAGYEGVKQQILESIILPLKNPNLLAEVSKLTRKFPTDIRPRAVLFEGDPGVGKTTMARVVSCMTGLPLIYVPVESIMSKYYGESAQNMAYVFDAAALFPACLIFLDEIDSLAGSREEGMFEATRKILSVLLRKIDGFSSQRNSITIGATNRKQDLDHALLSRFDRTIYFPLPDSGERAKVLETYAIHLTEKERMQVAEGLKGHSGRTIRDFCDLVERKWASYLIEKGLNPVPPPYELYLETSSVYSK
;
A
#
# COMPACT_ATOMS: atom_id res chain seq x y z
N MET A 1 -46.58 53.19 0.82
CA MET A 1 -47.28 52.29 1.76
C MET A 1 -46.88 50.87 1.42
N SER A 2 -46.25 50.20 2.39
CA SER A 2 -46.29 48.74 2.65
C SER A 2 -45.73 47.77 1.60
N SER A 3 -44.55 47.19 1.89
CA SER A 3 -44.27 45.76 1.62
C SER A 3 -45.14 44.89 2.56
N PRO A 4 -45.34 43.56 2.37
CA PRO A 4 -44.23 42.58 2.32
C PRO A 4 -44.48 41.30 1.49
N PHE A 5 -43.45 40.83 0.78
CA PHE A 5 -43.19 39.39 0.61
C PHE A 5 -41.69 39.22 0.35
N THR A 6 -40.93 39.37 1.43
CA THR A 6 -39.68 38.63 1.66
C THR A 6 -40.06 37.16 1.78
N GLN A 7 -39.70 36.34 0.81
CA GLN A 7 -39.65 34.89 0.98
C GLN A 7 -38.18 34.47 1.12
N ASP A 8 -37.96 33.73 2.19
CA ASP A 8 -36.69 33.36 2.79
C ASP A 8 -35.75 32.62 1.85
N SER A 9 -34.66 33.27 1.47
CA SER A 9 -33.41 32.61 1.10
C SER A 9 -32.57 32.40 2.37
N SER A 10 -32.98 31.51 3.28
CA SER A 10 -32.15 31.13 4.43
C SER A 10 -32.60 29.84 5.12
N SER A 11 -32.62 28.70 4.43
CA SER A 11 -32.79 27.43 5.15
C SER A 11 -32.37 26.18 4.38
N GLU A 12 -31.20 26.11 3.72
CA GLU A 12 -30.80 24.83 3.12
C GLU A 12 -29.29 24.58 2.92
N ASP A 13 -28.42 25.15 3.77
CA ASP A 13 -26.96 24.93 3.66
C ASP A 13 -26.28 24.67 5.03
N ARG A 14 -26.94 23.91 5.90
CA ARG A 14 -26.40 23.51 7.22
C ARG A 14 -26.46 22.00 7.43
N THR A 15 -25.69 21.21 6.67
CA THR A 15 -25.39 19.81 7.03
C THR A 15 -24.06 19.32 6.43
N LEU A 16 -22.99 20.11 6.54
CA LEU A 16 -21.62 19.65 6.27
C LEU A 16 -20.71 19.93 7.47
N SER A 17 -20.41 18.84 8.20
CA SER A 17 -19.19 18.60 8.97
C SER A 17 -18.72 19.60 10.04
N GLU A 18 -19.57 19.96 11.01
CA GLU A 18 -19.14 20.64 12.24
C GLU A 18 -19.38 19.74 13.47
N VAL A 19 -18.32 19.48 14.24
CA VAL A 19 -18.30 18.55 15.37
C VAL A 19 -18.39 19.34 16.68
N ASP A 20 -19.61 19.42 17.22
CA ASP A 20 -19.95 20.03 18.51
C ASP A 20 -19.04 19.51 19.67
N PHE A 21 -18.86 20.31 20.72
CA PHE A 21 -18.02 20.03 21.90
C PHE A 21 -18.23 18.61 22.45
N THR A 22 -19.48 18.18 22.57
CA THR A 22 -19.85 16.84 23.06
C THR A 22 -19.39 15.74 22.12
N LYS A 23 -19.50 15.95 20.80
CA LYS A 23 -19.04 15.01 19.77
C LYS A 23 -17.52 14.93 19.70
N THR A 24 -16.82 16.05 19.86
CA THR A 24 -15.35 16.10 19.90
C THR A 24 -14.82 15.30 21.09
N LYS A 25 -15.42 15.49 22.27
CA LYS A 25 -15.07 14.74 23.48
C LYS A 25 -15.36 13.25 23.32
N SER A 26 -16.55 12.88 22.82
CA SER A 26 -16.92 11.47 22.65
C SER A 26 -16.05 10.76 21.62
N PHE A 27 -15.68 11.44 20.53
CA PHE A 27 -14.80 10.89 19.50
C PHE A 27 -13.40 10.62 20.04
N LEU A 28 -12.75 11.62 20.65
CA LEU A 28 -11.40 11.47 21.21
C LEU A 28 -11.36 10.44 22.34
N HIS A 29 -12.34 10.49 23.26
CA HIS A 29 -12.38 9.55 24.39
C HIS A 29 -12.71 8.13 23.92
N GLY A 30 -13.60 7.95 22.94
CA GLY A 30 -13.93 6.64 22.37
C GLY A 30 -12.72 5.99 21.70
N GLU A 31 -12.05 6.71 20.80
CA GLU A 31 -10.87 6.21 20.11
C GLU A 31 -9.72 5.89 21.08
N LEU A 32 -9.42 6.79 22.03
CA LEU A 32 -8.33 6.57 22.98
C LEU A 32 -8.63 5.47 24.01
N THR A 33 -9.90 5.27 24.38
CA THR A 33 -10.29 4.16 25.27
C THR A 33 -10.18 2.82 24.54
N ASN A 34 -10.57 2.74 23.26
CA ASN A 34 -10.37 1.54 22.43
C ASN A 34 -8.89 1.16 22.28
N LEU A 35 -7.99 2.14 22.39
CA LEU A 35 -6.54 1.96 22.34
C LEU A 35 -5.91 1.64 23.70
N GLY A 36 -6.70 1.47 24.76
CA GLY A 36 -6.23 1.04 26.07
C GLY A 36 -5.67 2.14 26.97
N PHE A 37 -5.88 3.43 26.66
CA PHE A 37 -5.45 4.52 27.55
C PHE A 37 -6.35 4.64 28.79
N SER A 38 -5.74 4.89 29.95
CA SER A 38 -6.46 5.08 31.21
C SER A 38 -7.26 6.38 31.21
N SER A 39 -8.39 6.42 31.93
CA SER A 39 -9.24 7.62 32.04
C SER A 39 -8.52 8.83 32.63
N ALA A 40 -7.41 8.62 33.36
CA ALA A 40 -6.59 9.68 33.94
C ALA A 40 -5.63 10.34 32.92
N ASP A 41 -5.33 9.66 31.81
CA ASP A 41 -4.41 10.15 30.78
C ASP A 41 -5.11 10.85 29.62
N LEU A 42 -6.43 10.70 29.51
CA LEU A 42 -7.24 11.25 28.44
C LEU A 42 -7.13 12.79 28.36
N PRO A 43 -7.18 13.36 27.14
CA PRO A 43 -7.11 14.79 26.97
C PRO A 43 -8.34 15.48 27.57
N ILE A 44 -8.09 16.62 28.21
CA ILE A 44 -9.12 17.48 28.78
C ILE A 44 -9.63 18.38 27.65
N VAL A 45 -10.91 18.24 27.33
CA VAL A 45 -11.59 19.11 26.35
C VAL A 45 -12.40 20.15 27.14
N SER A 46 -12.09 21.43 26.94
CA SER A 46 -12.82 22.57 27.52
C SER A 46 -13.24 23.56 26.44
N SER A 47 -14.22 24.40 26.77
CA SER A 47 -14.64 25.52 25.92
C SER A 47 -14.45 26.82 26.70
N GLU A 48 -13.66 27.76 26.15
CA GLU A 48 -13.41 29.06 26.74
C GLU A 48 -13.70 30.17 25.72
N LYS A 49 -14.64 31.09 26.02
CA LYS A 49 -14.92 32.30 25.22
C LYS A 49 -15.13 32.05 23.70
N LYS A 50 -15.79 30.94 23.33
CA LYS A 50 -16.07 30.45 21.95
C LYS A 50 -14.91 29.70 21.26
N ASP A 51 -13.79 29.49 21.94
CA ASP A 51 -12.70 28.67 21.46
C ASP A 51 -12.81 27.27 22.10
N LEU A 52 -12.69 26.22 21.28
CA LEU A 52 -12.54 24.87 21.78
C LEU A 52 -11.07 24.62 22.10
N LYS A 53 -10.83 24.05 23.27
CA LYS A 53 -9.50 23.79 23.83
C LYS A 53 -9.36 22.31 24.16
N ILE A 54 -8.27 21.72 23.72
CA ILE A 54 -7.84 20.36 24.08
C ILE A 54 -6.48 20.47 24.77
N GLU A 55 -6.38 19.97 26.00
CA GLU A 55 -5.17 20.06 26.82
C GLU A 55 -4.79 18.69 27.40
N PHE A 56 -3.50 18.32 27.32
CA PHE A 56 -2.98 17.11 27.94
C PHE A 56 -1.53 17.30 28.41
N GLN A 57 -1.17 16.59 29.48
CA GLN A 57 0.18 16.60 30.04
C GLN A 57 1.10 15.64 29.31
N VAL A 58 2.35 16.05 29.10
CA VAL A 58 3.36 15.30 28.35
C VAL A 58 4.68 15.26 29.10
N PRO A 59 5.56 14.26 28.86
CA PRO A 59 6.94 14.30 29.34
C PRO A 59 7.72 15.45 28.66
N SER A 60 8.95 15.71 29.09
CA SER A 60 9.80 16.75 28.50
C SER A 60 10.01 16.50 27.01
N ILE A 61 9.63 17.47 26.18
CA ILE A 61 9.72 17.36 24.72
C ILE A 61 11.14 17.79 24.30
N SER A 62 11.87 16.89 23.65
CA SER A 62 13.18 17.20 23.04
C SER A 62 13.01 17.99 21.74
N LYS A 63 14.08 18.63 21.27
CA LYS A 63 14.05 19.32 19.97
C LYS A 63 13.79 18.38 18.78
N SER A 64 14.22 17.12 18.86
CA SER A 64 13.93 16.11 17.84
C SER A 64 12.45 15.74 17.82
N ALA A 65 11.85 15.49 18.99
CA ALA A 65 10.44 15.15 19.11
C ALA A 65 9.52 16.29 18.60
N LEU A 66 9.94 17.56 18.72
CA LEU A 66 9.20 18.68 18.11
C LEU A 66 9.20 18.65 16.58
N LEU A 67 10.27 18.17 15.95
CA LEU A 67 10.33 18.01 14.49
C LEU A 67 9.41 16.87 14.04
N ASP A 68 9.38 15.77 14.80
CA ASP A 68 8.48 14.64 14.55
C ASP A 68 7.01 15.05 14.71
N CYS A 69 6.67 15.83 15.75
CA CYS A 69 5.37 16.47 15.90
C CYS A 69 4.99 17.30 14.68
N LEU A 70 5.93 18.07 14.13
CA LEU A 70 5.68 18.89 12.95
C LEU A 70 5.42 18.04 11.70
N GLN A 71 6.14 16.91 11.53
CA GLN A 71 5.88 15.97 10.45
C GLN A 71 4.49 15.33 10.58
N ILE A 72 4.12 14.89 11.79
CA ILE A 72 2.79 14.33 12.07
C ILE A 72 1.69 15.32 11.71
N LEU A 73 1.85 16.59 12.11
CA LEU A 73 0.88 17.64 11.77
C LEU A 73 0.81 17.88 10.26
N LYS A 74 1.95 17.82 9.55
CA LYS A 74 2.01 18.02 8.11
C LYS A 74 1.34 16.90 7.31
N ASN A 75 1.22 15.70 7.87
CA ASN A 75 0.47 14.60 7.23
C ASN A 75 -1.04 14.85 7.18
N HIS A 76 -1.54 15.74 8.03
CA HIS A 76 -2.97 16.02 8.17
C HIS A 76 -3.34 17.48 7.81
N ILE A 77 -2.39 18.41 7.87
CA ILE A 77 -2.62 19.85 7.62
C ILE A 77 -1.58 20.35 6.62
N GLU A 78 -2.05 20.84 5.47
CA GLU A 78 -1.17 21.21 4.34
C GLU A 78 -0.32 22.46 4.62
N ASN A 79 -0.95 23.53 5.13
CA ASN A 79 -0.28 24.81 5.34
C ASN A 79 -0.07 25.07 6.83
N LEU A 80 1.19 25.10 7.27
CA LEU A 80 1.58 25.33 8.66
C LEU A 80 2.53 26.53 8.78
N ARG A 81 2.32 27.36 9.81
CA ARG A 81 3.18 28.48 10.19
C ARG A 81 3.65 28.35 11.62
N ILE A 82 4.92 28.66 11.87
CA ILE A 82 5.53 28.63 13.20
C ILE A 82 5.76 30.07 13.66
N HIS A 83 5.26 30.43 14.84
CA HIS A 83 5.20 31.84 15.27
C HIS A 83 6.19 32.24 16.36
N THR A 84 6.73 31.30 17.14
CA THR A 84 7.57 31.63 18.31
C THR A 84 8.48 30.48 18.69
N PHE A 85 9.75 30.80 18.98
CA PHE A 85 10.78 29.91 19.52
C PHE A 85 11.39 30.55 20.76
N GLU A 86 10.59 30.72 21.82
CA GLU A 86 11.18 31.00 23.13
C GLU A 86 11.63 29.67 23.76
N PRO A 87 12.74 29.63 24.53
CA PRO A 87 13.14 28.41 25.21
C PRO A 87 12.01 27.90 26.11
N GLY A 88 11.33 26.85 25.64
CA GLY A 88 10.21 26.23 26.35
C GLY A 88 8.81 26.59 25.89
N TYR A 89 8.64 27.35 24.80
CA TYR A 89 7.34 27.58 24.18
C TYR A 89 7.44 27.52 22.65
N TYR A 90 6.61 26.67 22.04
CA TYR A 90 6.54 26.48 20.59
C TYR A 90 5.08 26.54 20.13
N CYS A 91 4.81 27.29 19.07
CA CYS A 91 3.46 27.44 18.52
C CYS A 91 3.45 27.13 17.02
N ILE A 92 2.69 26.11 16.63
CA ILE A 92 2.42 25.71 15.24
C ILE A 92 0.96 26.07 14.94
N GLN A 93 0.74 26.91 13.94
CA GLN A 93 -0.58 27.39 13.53
C GLN A 93 -0.88 26.89 12.12
N ALA A 94 -2.07 26.33 11.90
CA ALA A 94 -2.56 26.06 10.56
C ALA A 94 -2.86 27.37 9.81
N LEU A 95 -2.67 27.36 8.50
CA LEU A 95 -3.11 28.44 7.62
C LEU A 95 -4.26 27.93 6.75
N ASN A 96 -5.02 28.86 6.17
CA ASN A 96 -6.06 28.54 5.21
C ASN A 96 -5.49 27.77 4.01
N GLU A 97 -6.30 26.91 3.40
CA GLU A 97 -5.96 26.22 2.14
C GLU A 97 -5.62 27.24 1.03
N ASN A 98 -6.40 28.32 0.96
CA ASN A 98 -6.11 29.46 0.09
C ASN A 98 -5.35 30.56 0.86
N LEU A 99 -4.05 30.66 0.63
CA LEU A 99 -3.16 31.64 1.27
C LEU A 99 -3.47 33.11 0.92
N PHE A 100 -4.26 33.35 -0.14
CA PHE A 100 -4.65 34.68 -0.59
C PHE A 100 -6.00 35.15 -0.01
N GLU A 101 -6.70 34.28 0.71
CA GLU A 101 -8.01 34.57 1.28
C GLU A 101 -7.87 34.96 2.76
N THR A 102 -8.24 36.20 3.09
CA THR A 102 -8.12 36.75 4.46
C THR A 102 -9.33 36.47 5.36
N LYS A 103 -10.38 35.83 4.82
CA LYS A 103 -11.52 35.36 5.61
C LYS A 103 -11.07 34.23 6.54
N ASN A 104 -11.55 34.22 7.78
CA ASN A 104 -11.32 33.15 8.78
C ASN A 104 -9.86 32.92 9.22
N LEU A 105 -8.94 33.86 8.98
CA LEU A 105 -7.53 33.81 9.47
C LEU A 105 -7.40 33.55 10.97
N LEU A 106 -8.42 33.93 11.76
CA LEU A 106 -8.46 33.78 13.20
C LEU A 106 -9.05 32.43 13.66
N ASP A 107 -9.67 31.66 12.76
CA ASP A 107 -10.38 30.40 13.06
C ASP A 107 -9.52 29.16 12.84
N THR A 108 -8.23 29.39 12.55
CA THR A 108 -7.24 28.35 12.33
C THR A 108 -6.81 27.68 13.63
N ILE A 109 -6.67 26.35 13.59
CA ILE A 109 -6.17 25.56 14.70
C ILE A 109 -4.73 25.94 15.07
N ARG A 110 -4.45 25.99 16.38
CA ARG A 110 -3.12 26.28 16.94
C ARG A 110 -2.72 25.17 17.89
N PHE A 111 -1.53 24.63 17.68
CA PHE A 111 -0.86 23.66 18.54
C PHE A 111 0.25 24.37 19.32
N ARG A 112 0.07 24.49 20.64
CA ARG A 112 1.02 25.12 21.56
C ARG A 112 1.68 24.05 22.42
N PHE A 113 3.01 24.04 22.41
CA PHE A 113 3.83 23.14 23.21
C PHE A 113 4.52 23.95 24.30
N TYR A 114 4.26 23.59 25.55
CA TYR A 114 4.89 24.19 26.73
C TYR A 114 5.88 23.19 27.33
N SER A 115 7.16 23.57 27.40
CA SER A 115 8.28 22.76 27.91
C SER A 115 9.12 23.59 28.89
N GLY A 116 8.85 23.50 30.20
CA GLY A 116 9.41 24.46 31.17
C GLY A 116 9.42 23.99 32.64
N ARG A 117 9.72 24.92 33.57
CA ARG A 117 9.79 24.64 35.04
C ARG A 117 8.45 24.23 35.66
N THR A 118 7.35 24.55 35.01
CA THR A 118 5.99 24.10 35.35
C THR A 118 5.57 23.02 34.35
N LYS A 119 4.76 22.05 34.82
CA LYS A 119 4.36 20.82 34.09
C LYS A 119 4.26 21.00 32.56
N ASN A 120 4.98 20.16 31.82
CA ASN A 120 4.94 20.20 30.35
C ASN A 120 3.56 19.76 29.86
N ARG A 121 3.05 20.47 28.86
CA ARG A 121 1.71 20.24 28.30
C ARG A 121 1.64 20.63 26.85
N VAL A 122 0.70 20.02 26.15
CA VAL A 122 0.27 20.46 24.82
C VAL A 122 -1.14 21.00 24.92
N GLU A 123 -1.34 22.13 24.26
CA GLU A 123 -2.60 22.84 24.20
C GLU A 123 -2.97 23.08 22.75
N ILE A 124 -4.15 22.63 22.36
CA ILE A 124 -4.68 22.75 21.00
C ILE A 124 -5.92 23.62 21.09
N THR A 125 -5.91 24.74 20.37
CA THR A 125 -7.02 25.70 20.37
C THR A 125 -7.49 26.00 18.98
N LYS A 126 -8.81 26.04 18.79
CA LYS A 126 -9.46 26.49 17.56
C LYS A 126 -10.67 27.37 17.90
N LYS A 127 -10.95 28.39 17.07
CA LYS A 127 -12.21 29.12 17.16
C LYS A 127 -13.27 28.38 16.35
N GLY A 128 -14.37 28.01 17.00
CA GLY A 128 -15.38 27.12 16.41
C GLY A 128 -14.98 25.64 16.49
N ASP A 129 -15.65 24.81 15.68
CA ASP A 129 -15.57 23.36 15.77
C ASP A 129 -14.34 22.79 15.05
N PHE A 130 -13.82 21.67 15.57
CA PHE A 130 -12.73 20.94 14.92
C PHE A 130 -13.24 20.18 13.69
N THR A 131 -12.48 20.21 12.60
CA THR A 131 -12.71 19.31 11.46
C THR A 131 -12.23 17.91 11.80
N ARG A 132 -12.61 16.92 10.98
CA ARG A 132 -12.17 15.53 11.19
C ARG A 132 -10.66 15.40 11.07
N GLU A 133 -10.05 16.05 10.09
CA GLU A 133 -8.61 16.05 9.83
C GLU A 133 -7.83 16.62 11.03
N GLU A 134 -8.35 17.68 11.63
CA GLU A 134 -7.78 18.29 12.84
C GLU A 134 -7.91 17.40 14.08
N LEU A 135 -9.02 16.68 14.22
CA LEU A 135 -9.21 15.69 15.29
C LEU A 135 -8.26 14.51 15.12
N PHE A 136 -8.07 14.01 13.89
CA PHE A 136 -7.07 12.97 13.61
C PHE A 136 -5.65 13.46 13.85
N ALA A 137 -5.31 14.69 13.46
CA ALA A 137 -4.01 15.30 13.76
C ALA A 137 -3.76 15.36 15.27
N THR A 138 -4.77 15.79 16.04
CA THR A 138 -4.74 15.85 17.50
C THR A 138 -4.54 14.48 18.13
N LEU A 139 -5.23 13.46 17.62
CA LEU A 139 -5.15 12.09 18.10
C LEU A 139 -3.78 11.46 17.80
N SER A 140 -3.25 11.64 16.59
CA SER A 140 -1.89 11.23 16.21
C SER A 140 -0.83 11.89 17.07
N LEU A 141 -0.99 13.19 17.34
CA LEU A 141 -0.08 13.95 18.20
C LEU A 141 -0.14 13.49 19.67
N PHE A 142 -1.35 13.24 20.19
CA PHE A 142 -1.54 12.72 21.54
C PHE A 142 -0.88 11.36 21.72
N LYS A 143 -1.09 10.42 20.78
CA LYS A 143 -0.45 9.11 20.76
C LYS A 143 1.07 9.23 20.81
N PHE A 144 1.63 10.04 19.92
CA PHE A 144 3.08 10.25 19.82
C PHE A 144 3.68 10.73 21.15
N LEU A 145 3.05 11.70 21.81
CA LEU A 145 3.61 12.32 23.00
C LEU A 145 3.38 11.51 24.29
N LYS A 146 2.31 10.72 24.37
CA LYS A 146 1.98 9.93 25.57
C LYS A 146 2.67 8.57 25.61
N SER A 147 3.06 8.00 24.48
CA SER A 147 3.87 6.77 24.45
C SER A 147 5.30 6.97 24.96
N GLY A 148 5.67 8.17 25.42
CA GLY A 148 7.04 8.57 25.67
C GLY A 148 7.81 8.65 24.35
N ASN A 149 9.05 9.16 24.36
CA ASN A 149 9.91 9.18 23.16
C ASN A 149 10.22 7.78 22.56
N ASN A 150 9.57 6.73 23.07
CA ASN A 150 9.27 5.53 22.31
C ASN A 150 7.91 5.72 21.61
N ILE A 151 7.91 6.35 20.43
CA ILE A 151 7.33 5.53 19.38
C ILE A 151 8.31 4.35 19.31
N GLU A 152 7.94 3.20 19.87
CA GLU A 152 8.03 2.04 19.00
C GLU A 152 7.23 2.47 17.78
N THR A 153 7.90 3.08 16.79
CA THR A 153 7.31 3.42 15.50
C THR A 153 6.53 2.19 15.16
N ALA A 154 5.19 2.28 15.25
CA ALA A 154 4.32 1.13 15.08
C ALA A 154 4.87 0.43 13.86
N LYS A 155 5.35 -0.80 14.05
CA LYS A 155 6.25 -1.39 13.04
C LYS A 155 5.51 -1.25 11.72
N PRO A 156 6.16 -0.84 10.64
CA PRO A 156 5.42 -0.56 9.42
C PRO A 156 4.63 -1.80 8.94
N GLU A 157 5.11 -2.99 9.32
CA GLU A 157 4.38 -4.27 9.27
C GLU A 157 3.05 -4.29 10.02
N GLU A 158 2.99 -3.80 11.26
CA GLU A 158 1.77 -3.73 12.09
C GLU A 158 0.76 -2.72 11.52
N LEU A 159 1.24 -1.57 11.00
CA LEU A 159 0.41 -0.57 10.33
C LEU A 159 -0.24 -1.13 9.06
N LEU A 160 0.52 -1.89 8.28
CA LEU A 160 0.03 -2.55 7.06
C LEU A 160 -0.91 -3.72 7.39
N ALA A 161 -0.60 -4.50 8.43
CA ALA A 161 -1.45 -5.60 8.88
C ALA A 161 -2.83 -5.11 9.35
N ALA A 162 -2.90 -3.92 9.99
CA ALA A 162 -4.17 -3.31 10.38
C ALA A 162 -5.09 -2.98 9.19
N LEU A 163 -4.52 -2.78 7.99
CA LEU A 163 -5.26 -2.58 6.74
C LEU A 163 -5.55 -3.90 6.01
N GLY A 164 -5.10 -5.05 6.52
CA GLY A 164 -5.18 -6.33 5.82
C GLY A 164 -4.17 -6.48 4.69
N VAL A 165 -3.09 -5.67 4.71
CA VAL A 165 -1.98 -5.76 3.75
C VAL A 165 -0.93 -6.72 4.28
N GLU A 166 -0.48 -7.65 3.44
CA GLU A 166 0.49 -8.66 3.82
C GLU A 166 1.92 -8.16 3.55
N VAL A 167 2.83 -8.33 4.51
CA VAL A 167 4.25 -8.06 4.33
C VAL A 167 5.01 -9.38 4.32
N PHE A 168 5.65 -9.67 3.18
CA PHE A 168 6.53 -10.82 3.02
C PHE A 168 7.98 -10.37 3.24
N ASP A 169 8.60 -10.89 4.30
CA ASP A 169 10.01 -10.67 4.61
C ASP A 169 10.87 -11.82 4.00
N PRO A 170 11.76 -11.51 3.05
CA PRO A 170 12.61 -12.52 2.41
C PRO A 170 13.62 -13.18 3.37
N ILE A 171 14.09 -12.48 4.40
CA ILE A 171 15.06 -12.99 5.37
C ILE A 171 14.39 -14.03 6.28
N LEU A 172 13.16 -13.74 6.72
CA LEU A 172 12.36 -14.70 7.48
C LEU A 172 11.95 -15.89 6.61
N ALA A 173 11.64 -15.67 5.33
CA ALA A 173 11.35 -16.74 4.39
C ALA A 173 12.55 -17.69 4.20
N GLU A 174 13.76 -17.15 4.06
CA GLU A 174 14.99 -17.95 3.96
C GLU A 174 15.23 -18.80 5.21
N LYS A 175 15.11 -18.22 6.41
CA LYS A 175 15.25 -18.96 7.68
C LYS A 175 14.24 -20.10 7.81
N ASN A 176 13.03 -19.92 7.28
CA ASN A 176 11.97 -20.92 7.33
C ASN A 176 12.02 -21.94 6.18
N GLY A 177 13.04 -21.89 5.31
CA GLY A 177 13.13 -22.76 4.13
C GLY A 177 12.05 -22.49 3.08
N LYS A 178 11.45 -21.29 3.09
CA LYS A 178 10.40 -20.82 2.17
C LYS A 178 10.91 -19.78 1.17
N SER A 179 12.23 -19.62 1.04
CA SER A 179 12.82 -18.72 0.03
C SER A 179 12.50 -19.23 -1.37
N VAL A 180 12.09 -18.31 -2.24
CA VAL A 180 11.71 -18.63 -3.62
C VAL A 180 12.71 -17.95 -4.56
N THR A 181 13.43 -18.73 -5.33
CA THR A 181 14.39 -18.26 -6.35
C THR A 181 13.85 -18.50 -7.76
N PHE A 182 14.58 -18.09 -8.80
CA PHE A 182 14.23 -18.43 -10.18
C PHE A 182 14.15 -19.94 -10.45
N ASP A 183 14.85 -20.76 -9.66
CA ASP A 183 14.82 -22.22 -9.77
C ASP A 183 13.45 -22.81 -9.42
N HIS A 184 12.67 -22.08 -8.62
CA HIS A 184 11.31 -22.47 -8.23
C HIS A 184 10.26 -22.05 -9.27
N VAL A 185 10.66 -21.30 -10.31
CA VAL A 185 9.78 -20.91 -11.41
C VAL A 185 10.21 -21.70 -12.65
N ALA A 186 9.41 -22.68 -13.03
CA ALA A 186 9.69 -23.47 -14.22
C ALA A 186 9.44 -22.66 -15.52
N GLY A 187 10.38 -22.70 -16.46
CA GLY A 187 10.28 -22.00 -17.74
C GLY A 187 10.51 -20.48 -17.64
N TYR A 188 9.98 -19.72 -18.59
CA TYR A 188 9.98 -18.25 -18.60
C TYR A 188 11.36 -17.60 -18.65
N GLU A 189 12.35 -18.22 -19.31
CA GLU A 189 13.75 -17.74 -19.30
C GLU A 189 13.88 -16.30 -19.82
N GLY A 190 13.14 -15.94 -20.87
CA GLY A 190 13.11 -14.57 -21.38
C GLY A 190 12.56 -13.56 -20.37
N VAL A 191 11.51 -13.92 -19.63
CA VAL A 191 10.90 -13.07 -18.59
C VAL A 191 11.82 -12.96 -17.38
N LYS A 192 12.42 -14.07 -16.94
CA LYS A 192 13.42 -14.10 -15.86
C LYS A 192 14.59 -13.18 -16.18
N GLN A 193 15.10 -13.24 -17.41
CA GLN A 193 16.20 -12.37 -17.85
C GLN A 193 15.78 -10.89 -17.84
N GLN A 194 14.59 -10.57 -18.38
CA GLN A 194 14.08 -9.19 -18.35
C GLN A 194 13.96 -8.67 -16.91
N ILE A 195 13.47 -9.48 -15.98
CA ILE A 195 13.32 -9.10 -14.56
C ILE A 195 14.68 -8.95 -13.88
N LEU A 196 15.61 -9.85 -14.17
CA LEU A 196 16.98 -9.79 -13.68
C LEU A 196 17.63 -8.46 -14.07
N GLU A 197 17.56 -8.11 -15.36
CA GLU A 197 18.18 -6.90 -15.91
C GLU A 197 17.46 -5.61 -15.53
N SER A 198 16.13 -5.62 -15.48
CA SER A 198 15.33 -4.41 -15.26
C SER A 198 15.09 -4.07 -13.79
N ILE A 199 15.05 -5.08 -12.90
CA ILE A 199 14.70 -4.87 -11.48
C ILE A 199 15.84 -5.31 -10.56
N ILE A 200 16.27 -6.56 -10.64
CA ILE A 200 17.16 -7.16 -9.63
C ILE A 200 18.57 -6.57 -9.70
N LEU A 201 19.18 -6.51 -10.88
CA LEU A 201 20.54 -5.98 -11.05
C LEU A 201 20.65 -4.49 -10.67
N PRO A 202 19.72 -3.60 -11.10
CA PRO A 202 19.70 -2.20 -10.65
C PRO A 202 19.60 -2.04 -9.14
N LEU A 203 18.80 -2.89 -8.48
CA LEU A 203 18.61 -2.85 -7.03
C LEU A 203 19.83 -3.35 -6.24
N LYS A 204 20.49 -4.40 -6.74
CA LYS A 204 21.69 -4.97 -6.10
C LYS A 204 22.94 -4.10 -6.28
N ASN A 205 23.06 -3.41 -7.40
CA ASN A 205 24.28 -2.70 -7.78
C ASN A 205 24.04 -1.18 -8.00
N PRO A 206 23.45 -0.45 -7.03
CA PRO A 206 23.08 0.95 -7.24
C PRO A 206 24.31 1.85 -7.50
N ASN A 207 25.44 1.55 -6.86
CA ASN A 207 26.69 2.32 -7.02
C ASN A 207 27.25 2.20 -8.44
N LEU A 208 27.28 0.99 -9.00
CA LEU A 208 27.76 0.75 -10.36
C LEU A 208 26.90 1.49 -11.38
N LEU A 209 25.57 1.45 -11.23
CA LEU A 209 24.67 2.20 -12.11
C LEU A 209 24.90 3.71 -12.00
N ALA A 210 25.14 4.23 -10.78
CA ALA A 210 25.43 5.64 -10.57
C ALA A 210 26.75 6.05 -11.22
N GLU A 211 27.80 5.22 -11.15
CA GLU A 211 29.08 5.47 -11.82
C GLU A 211 28.94 5.48 -13.33
N VAL A 212 28.27 4.48 -13.92
CA VAL A 212 28.00 4.45 -15.36
C VAL A 212 27.19 5.68 -15.80
N SER A 213 26.19 6.08 -15.01
CA SER A 213 25.38 7.29 -15.27
C SER A 213 26.24 8.56 -15.26
N LYS A 214 27.20 8.67 -14.34
CA LYS A 214 28.17 9.78 -14.27
C LYS A 214 29.12 9.84 -15.47
N LEU A 215 29.54 8.68 -15.99
CA LEU A 215 30.45 8.61 -17.14
C LEU A 215 29.75 8.89 -18.47
N THR A 216 28.44 8.67 -18.56
CA THR A 216 27.67 8.74 -19.82
C THR A 216 26.81 9.99 -19.97
N ARG A 217 26.35 10.60 -18.86
CA ARG A 217 25.41 11.73 -18.89
C ARG A 217 26.01 12.97 -18.25
N LYS A 218 25.76 14.13 -18.88
CA LYS A 218 26.08 15.45 -18.31
C LYS A 218 25.35 15.71 -16.99
N PHE A 219 24.13 15.17 -16.87
CA PHE A 219 23.32 15.21 -15.64
C PHE A 219 22.99 13.76 -15.25
N PRO A 220 23.71 13.18 -14.28
CA PRO A 220 23.46 11.83 -13.82
C PRO A 220 22.05 11.72 -13.24
N THR A 221 21.31 10.71 -13.65
CA THR A 221 19.99 10.39 -13.10
C THR A 221 20.01 9.00 -12.50
N ASP A 222 19.14 8.75 -11.52
CA ASP A 222 18.86 7.41 -11.03
C ASP A 222 18.15 6.60 -12.12
N ILE A 223 18.73 5.45 -12.49
CA ILE A 223 18.23 4.57 -13.56
C ILE A 223 17.35 3.46 -12.97
N ARG A 224 17.29 3.33 -11.64
CA ARG A 224 16.40 2.37 -10.98
C ARG A 224 14.95 2.65 -11.38
N PRO A 225 14.17 1.63 -11.77
CA PRO A 225 12.76 1.83 -12.09
C PRO A 225 12.02 2.27 -10.82
N ARG A 226 11.15 3.27 -10.94
CA ARG A 226 10.18 3.61 -9.89
C ARG A 226 9.06 2.60 -9.85
N ALA A 227 8.58 2.26 -11.05
CA ALA A 227 7.47 1.35 -11.19
C ALA A 227 7.66 0.42 -12.39
N VAL A 228 7.32 -0.85 -12.20
CA VAL A 228 7.32 -1.87 -13.25
C VAL A 228 5.94 -2.52 -13.33
N LEU A 229 5.44 -2.66 -14.55
CA LEU A 229 4.15 -3.31 -14.82
C LEU A 229 4.38 -4.75 -15.29
N PHE A 230 3.78 -5.71 -14.61
CA PHE A 230 3.66 -7.10 -15.04
C PHE A 230 2.32 -7.27 -15.77
N GLU A 231 2.40 -7.59 -17.05
CA GLU A 231 1.26 -7.79 -17.94
C GLU A 231 1.22 -9.26 -18.34
N GLY A 232 0.04 -9.87 -18.40
CA GLY A 232 -0.12 -11.21 -18.98
C GLY A 232 -1.36 -11.92 -18.46
N ASP A 233 -1.63 -13.11 -18.96
CA ASP A 233 -2.83 -13.89 -18.56
C ASP A 233 -2.84 -14.25 -17.07
N PRO A 234 -4.01 -14.51 -16.47
CA PRO A 234 -4.08 -15.03 -15.11
C PRO A 234 -3.37 -16.40 -15.02
N GLY A 235 -2.66 -16.63 -13.91
CA GLY A 235 -2.03 -17.93 -13.66
C GLY A 235 -0.67 -18.18 -14.32
N VAL A 236 -0.05 -17.17 -14.98
CA VAL A 236 1.30 -17.23 -15.55
C VAL A 236 2.44 -16.93 -14.54
N GLY A 237 2.11 -16.75 -13.27
CA GLY A 237 3.12 -16.62 -12.20
C GLY A 237 3.58 -15.19 -11.87
N LYS A 238 2.83 -14.14 -12.25
CA LYS A 238 3.14 -12.72 -11.91
C LYS A 238 3.40 -12.50 -10.40
N THR A 239 2.47 -12.95 -9.55
CA THR A 239 2.58 -12.83 -8.08
C THR A 239 3.75 -13.64 -7.52
N THR A 240 3.97 -14.86 -8.03
CA THR A 240 5.12 -15.69 -7.66
C THR A 240 6.44 -15.01 -8.03
N MET A 241 6.50 -14.40 -9.20
CA MET A 241 7.68 -13.71 -9.69
C MET A 241 8.02 -12.47 -8.85
N ALA A 242 7.02 -11.73 -8.37
CA ALA A 242 7.25 -10.63 -7.42
C ALA A 242 7.87 -11.12 -6.09
N ARG A 243 7.45 -12.29 -5.58
CA ARG A 243 8.10 -12.94 -4.42
C ARG A 243 9.54 -13.37 -4.70
N VAL A 244 9.81 -13.85 -5.91
CA VAL A 244 11.19 -14.18 -6.33
C VAL A 244 12.06 -12.92 -6.34
N VAL A 245 11.57 -11.80 -6.89
CA VAL A 245 12.30 -10.53 -6.89
C VAL A 245 12.61 -10.09 -5.46
N SER A 246 11.65 -10.20 -4.53
CA SER A 246 11.86 -9.91 -3.11
C SER A 246 12.95 -10.77 -2.48
N CYS A 247 12.87 -12.10 -2.64
CA CYS A 247 13.89 -13.02 -2.12
C CYS A 247 15.27 -12.74 -2.71
N MET A 248 15.34 -12.51 -4.02
CA MET A 248 16.61 -12.28 -4.70
C MET A 248 17.24 -10.94 -4.33
N THR A 249 16.44 -9.89 -4.11
CA THR A 249 16.92 -8.55 -3.74
C THR A 249 17.13 -8.37 -2.24
N GLY A 250 16.53 -9.24 -1.42
CA GLY A 250 16.52 -9.11 0.04
C GLY A 250 15.61 -7.98 0.55
N LEU A 251 14.74 -7.44 -0.30
CA LEU A 251 13.81 -6.37 0.06
C LEU A 251 12.45 -6.93 0.48
N PRO A 252 11.83 -6.43 1.57
CA PRO A 252 10.49 -6.83 1.97
C PRO A 252 9.47 -6.49 0.87
N LEU A 253 8.52 -7.39 0.65
CA LEU A 253 7.44 -7.25 -0.33
C LEU A 253 6.13 -6.96 0.39
N ILE A 254 5.59 -5.78 0.17
CA ILE A 254 4.28 -5.35 0.64
C ILE A 254 3.26 -5.77 -0.43
N TYR A 255 2.53 -6.85 -0.18
CA TYR A 255 1.47 -7.36 -1.06
C TYR A 255 0.15 -6.70 -0.71
N VAL A 256 -0.38 -5.89 -1.63
CA VAL A 256 -1.60 -5.11 -1.45
C VAL A 256 -2.73 -5.75 -2.24
N PRO A 257 -3.59 -6.57 -1.61
CA PRO A 257 -4.78 -7.10 -2.26
C PRO A 257 -5.81 -5.99 -2.48
N VAL A 258 -6.55 -6.03 -3.59
CA VAL A 258 -7.56 -5.03 -3.96
C VAL A 258 -8.63 -4.88 -2.86
N GLU A 259 -9.02 -6.00 -2.26
CA GLU A 259 -10.04 -6.09 -1.23
C GLU A 259 -9.66 -5.35 0.05
N SER A 260 -8.36 -5.28 0.37
CA SER A 260 -7.86 -4.54 1.56
C SER A 260 -8.05 -3.03 1.43
N ILE A 261 -8.09 -2.52 0.20
CA ILE A 261 -8.20 -1.10 -0.08
C ILE A 261 -9.67 -0.68 -0.20
N MET A 262 -10.52 -1.55 -0.75
CA MET A 262 -11.90 -1.20 -1.09
C MET A 262 -12.80 -1.13 0.15
N SER A 263 -13.17 0.08 0.55
CA SER A 263 -14.19 0.31 1.58
C SER A 263 -15.57 0.65 0.98
N LYS A 264 -16.62 0.34 1.74
CA LYS A 264 -18.01 0.77 1.48
C LYS A 264 -18.22 2.26 1.76
N TYR A 265 -17.33 2.90 2.52
CA TYR A 265 -17.42 4.31 2.87
C TYR A 265 -16.70 5.19 1.86
N TYR A 266 -17.37 6.26 1.46
CA TYR A 266 -16.87 7.18 0.45
C TYR A 266 -15.58 7.89 0.91
N GLY A 267 -14.53 7.80 0.10
CA GLY A 267 -13.23 8.46 0.35
C GLY A 267 -12.21 7.63 1.15
N GLU A 268 -12.66 6.63 1.91
CA GLU A 268 -11.78 5.81 2.75
C GLU A 268 -10.81 4.97 1.91
N SER A 269 -11.23 4.44 0.77
CA SER A 269 -10.35 3.63 -0.10
C SER A 269 -9.13 4.41 -0.62
N ALA A 270 -9.31 5.69 -0.94
CA ALA A 270 -8.20 6.54 -1.38
C ALA A 270 -7.25 6.88 -0.21
N GLN A 271 -7.80 7.02 0.99
CA GLN A 271 -7.04 7.24 2.21
C GLN A 271 -6.23 5.99 2.58
N ASN A 272 -6.84 4.81 2.52
CA ASN A 272 -6.16 3.52 2.75
C ASN A 272 -5.00 3.33 1.77
N MET A 273 -5.22 3.61 0.48
CA MET A 273 -4.14 3.58 -0.51
C MET A 273 -3.01 4.55 -0.14
N ALA A 274 -3.33 5.79 0.26
CA ALA A 274 -2.31 6.74 0.70
C ALA A 274 -1.53 6.23 1.92
N TYR A 275 -2.24 5.68 2.91
CA TYR A 275 -1.65 5.08 4.11
C TYR A 275 -0.72 3.92 3.81
N VAL A 276 -1.05 3.05 2.85
CA VAL A 276 -0.16 1.96 2.44
C VAL A 276 1.17 2.49 1.92
N PHE A 277 1.14 3.50 1.06
CA PHE A 277 2.38 4.13 0.57
C PHE A 277 3.15 4.88 1.66
N ASP A 278 2.45 5.51 2.61
CA ASP A 278 3.08 6.20 3.73
C ASP A 278 3.72 5.23 4.72
N ALA A 279 3.07 4.11 5.02
CA ALA A 279 3.64 3.03 5.82
C ALA A 279 4.80 2.34 5.08
N ALA A 280 4.69 2.15 3.77
CA ALA A 280 5.78 1.61 2.94
C ALA A 280 7.02 2.52 2.96
N ALA A 281 6.83 3.84 3.01
CA ALA A 281 7.93 4.81 3.07
C ALA A 281 8.70 4.79 4.40
N LEU A 282 8.14 4.19 5.45
CA LEU A 282 8.84 3.98 6.73
C LEU A 282 9.87 2.85 6.66
N PHE A 283 9.79 1.96 5.66
CA PHE A 283 10.83 0.96 5.44
C PHE A 283 12.10 1.61 4.87
N PRO A 284 13.31 1.12 5.25
CA PRO A 284 14.55 1.59 4.64
C PRO A 284 14.57 1.40 3.12
N ALA A 285 14.09 0.26 2.64
CA ALA A 285 13.75 0.00 1.25
C ALA A 285 12.74 -1.15 1.15
N CYS A 286 11.82 -1.10 0.17
CA CYS A 286 10.78 -2.13 0.02
C CYS A 286 10.27 -2.25 -1.43
N LEU A 287 9.56 -3.35 -1.71
CA LEU A 287 8.81 -3.57 -2.93
C LEU A 287 7.31 -3.48 -2.59
N ILE A 288 6.56 -2.69 -3.34
CA ILE A 288 5.09 -2.62 -3.22
C ILE A 288 4.51 -3.40 -4.40
N PHE A 289 3.81 -4.49 -4.14
CA PHE A 289 3.12 -5.26 -5.16
C PHE A 289 1.62 -4.99 -5.12
N LEU A 290 1.13 -4.36 -6.19
CA LEU A 290 -0.28 -4.11 -6.41
C LEU A 290 -0.78 -5.17 -7.39
N ASP A 291 -1.57 -6.15 -6.91
CA ASP A 291 -2.19 -7.14 -7.80
C ASP A 291 -3.49 -6.60 -8.39
N GLU A 292 -3.86 -7.09 -9.58
CA GLU A 292 -5.10 -6.71 -10.29
C GLU A 292 -5.33 -5.20 -10.35
N ILE A 293 -4.31 -4.43 -10.74
CA ILE A 293 -4.36 -2.96 -10.75
C ILE A 293 -5.42 -2.39 -11.72
N ASP A 294 -5.85 -3.20 -12.68
CA ASP A 294 -6.96 -2.90 -13.60
C ASP A 294 -8.30 -2.74 -12.87
N SER A 295 -8.51 -3.45 -11.77
CA SER A 295 -9.68 -3.26 -10.91
C SER A 295 -9.67 -1.92 -10.15
N LEU A 296 -8.49 -1.40 -9.82
CA LEU A 296 -8.29 -0.16 -9.06
C LEU A 296 -8.17 1.08 -9.97
N ALA A 297 -7.83 0.88 -11.25
CA ALA A 297 -7.44 1.94 -12.18
C ALA A 297 -7.97 1.72 -13.61
N GLY A 298 -9.18 1.15 -13.72
CA GLY A 298 -9.87 0.92 -14.99
C GLY A 298 -10.11 2.19 -15.81
N SER A 299 -10.06 2.06 -17.14
CA SER A 299 -10.18 3.15 -18.10
C SER A 299 -11.59 3.75 -18.10
N ARG A 300 -11.65 5.04 -18.39
CA ARG A 300 -12.78 5.96 -18.20
C ARG A 300 -13.99 5.63 -19.09
N GLU A 301 -14.84 4.70 -18.67
CA GLU A 301 -16.23 4.64 -19.14
C GLU A 301 -17.17 5.46 -18.22
N GLU A 302 -18.32 5.89 -18.76
CA GLU A 302 -19.32 6.81 -18.18
C GLU A 302 -19.97 6.35 -16.86
N GLY A 303 -19.47 5.30 -16.22
CA GLY A 303 -19.90 4.76 -14.93
C GLY A 303 -18.80 4.61 -13.88
N MET A 304 -17.59 5.12 -14.11
CA MET A 304 -16.49 4.98 -13.14
C MET A 304 -16.86 5.61 -11.79
N PHE A 305 -16.94 4.76 -10.76
CA PHE A 305 -17.22 5.17 -9.39
C PHE A 305 -16.20 6.23 -8.94
N GLU A 306 -16.67 7.30 -8.30
CA GLU A 306 -15.81 8.42 -7.89
C GLU A 306 -14.65 7.97 -6.96
N ALA A 307 -14.87 6.89 -6.20
CA ALA A 307 -13.86 6.25 -5.37
C ALA A 307 -12.63 5.77 -6.18
N THR A 308 -12.84 5.11 -7.31
CA THR A 308 -11.77 4.58 -8.18
C THR A 308 -10.94 5.73 -8.78
N ARG A 309 -11.57 6.85 -9.14
CA ARG A 309 -10.85 8.05 -9.64
C ARG A 309 -9.92 8.65 -8.58
N LYS A 310 -10.38 8.69 -7.33
CA LYS A 310 -9.57 9.19 -6.20
C LYS A 310 -8.39 8.27 -5.93
N ILE A 311 -8.58 6.95 -5.95
CA ILE A 311 -7.48 5.96 -5.82
C ILE A 311 -6.45 6.17 -6.94
N LEU A 312 -6.89 6.29 -8.19
CA LEU A 312 -6.00 6.54 -9.33
C LEU A 312 -5.16 7.83 -9.12
N SER A 313 -5.78 8.91 -8.65
CA SER A 313 -5.07 10.16 -8.37
C SER A 313 -4.03 10.00 -7.25
N VAL A 314 -4.33 9.20 -6.23
CA VAL A 314 -3.36 8.86 -5.18
C VAL A 314 -2.20 8.04 -5.74
N LEU A 315 -2.48 7.00 -6.53
CA LEU A 315 -1.45 6.16 -7.17
C LEU A 315 -0.50 6.99 -8.03
N LEU A 316 -1.04 7.84 -8.92
CA LEU A 316 -0.23 8.72 -9.77
C LEU A 316 0.72 9.60 -8.93
N ARG A 317 0.19 10.24 -7.89
CA ARG A 317 0.95 11.14 -7.01
C ARG A 317 2.02 10.40 -6.21
N LYS A 318 1.72 9.20 -5.69
CA LYS A 318 2.65 8.41 -4.86
C LYS A 318 3.76 7.76 -5.70
N ILE A 319 3.45 7.25 -6.90
CA ILE A 319 4.46 6.67 -7.81
C ILE A 319 5.43 7.75 -8.31
N ASP A 320 4.94 8.97 -8.54
CA ASP A 320 5.79 10.06 -9.00
C ASP A 320 6.81 10.51 -7.98
N GLY A 321 6.41 10.53 -6.70
CA GLY A 321 7.24 10.90 -5.57
C GLY A 321 7.95 12.23 -5.81
N PHE A 322 7.33 13.36 -5.41
CA PHE A 322 8.05 14.63 -5.30
C PHE A 322 9.14 14.62 -4.21
N SER A 323 9.22 13.55 -3.40
CA SER A 323 10.25 13.36 -2.38
C SER A 323 11.57 12.86 -2.98
N SER A 324 12.67 13.42 -2.49
CA SER A 324 14.03 13.17 -2.93
C SER A 324 14.61 11.80 -2.56
N GLN A 325 13.87 10.96 -1.84
CA GLN A 325 14.29 9.62 -1.42
C GLN A 325 13.31 8.56 -1.95
N ARG A 326 13.73 7.86 -3.00
CA ARG A 326 13.03 6.73 -3.59
C ARG A 326 13.49 5.45 -2.91
N ASN A 327 12.81 5.10 -1.82
CA ASN A 327 13.13 3.91 -1.02
C ASN A 327 12.26 2.72 -1.44
N SER A 328 11.16 2.94 -2.15
CA SER A 328 10.23 1.90 -2.60
C SER A 328 10.21 1.76 -4.12
N ILE A 329 9.98 0.54 -4.61
CA ILE A 329 9.65 0.27 -6.02
C ILE A 329 8.26 -0.34 -6.10
N THR A 330 7.41 0.18 -7.00
CA THR A 330 6.06 -0.33 -7.20
C THR A 330 6.04 -1.34 -8.36
N ILE A 331 5.59 -2.55 -8.08
CA ILE A 331 5.30 -3.56 -9.09
C ILE A 331 3.78 -3.65 -9.20
N GLY A 332 3.22 -3.28 -10.35
CA GLY A 332 1.81 -3.48 -10.65
C GLY A 332 1.62 -4.75 -11.46
N ALA A 333 0.59 -5.54 -11.19
CA ALA A 333 0.19 -6.68 -12.02
C ALA A 333 -1.20 -6.47 -12.60
N THR A 334 -1.37 -6.77 -13.89
CA THR A 334 -2.65 -6.67 -14.61
C THR A 334 -2.82 -7.83 -15.57
N ASN A 335 -4.08 -8.21 -15.80
CA ASN A 335 -4.44 -9.14 -16.85
C ASN A 335 -4.87 -8.41 -18.14
N ARG A 336 -5.24 -7.13 -18.02
CA ARG A 336 -5.80 -6.33 -19.11
C ARG A 336 -5.17 -4.95 -19.14
N LYS A 337 -3.97 -4.86 -19.71
CA LYS A 337 -3.26 -3.58 -19.84
C LYS A 337 -4.05 -2.53 -20.61
N GLN A 338 -4.83 -2.94 -21.60
CA GLN A 338 -5.69 -2.06 -22.38
C GLN A 338 -6.79 -1.40 -21.55
N ASP A 339 -7.16 -2.00 -20.42
CA ASP A 339 -8.16 -1.47 -19.50
C ASP A 339 -7.55 -0.43 -18.53
N LEU A 340 -6.23 -0.19 -18.55
CA LEU A 340 -5.59 0.77 -17.64
C LEU A 340 -5.62 2.20 -18.15
N ASP A 341 -5.81 3.17 -17.24
CA ASP A 341 -5.70 4.59 -17.56
C ASP A 341 -4.30 4.95 -18.11
N HIS A 342 -4.27 5.69 -19.22
CA HIS A 342 -3.04 6.10 -19.89
C HIS A 342 -2.09 6.90 -19.01
N ALA A 343 -2.61 7.72 -18.08
CA ALA A 343 -1.77 8.48 -17.16
C ALA A 343 -1.04 7.53 -16.20
N LEU A 344 -1.67 6.44 -15.76
CA LEU A 344 -1.02 5.45 -14.91
C LEU A 344 0.03 4.67 -15.68
N LEU A 345 -0.28 4.24 -16.91
CA LEU A 345 0.69 3.58 -17.79
C LEU A 345 1.94 4.43 -18.00
N SER A 346 1.81 5.75 -18.11
CA SER A 346 2.94 6.66 -18.26
C SER A 346 3.89 6.70 -17.05
N ARG A 347 3.46 6.22 -15.87
CA ARG A 347 4.28 6.19 -14.64
C ARG A 347 5.05 4.89 -14.47
N PHE A 348 4.71 3.85 -15.22
CA PHE A 348 5.49 2.62 -15.26
C PHE A 348 6.67 2.80 -16.21
N ASP A 349 7.89 2.78 -15.66
CA ASP A 349 9.11 2.97 -16.44
C ASP A 349 9.41 1.75 -17.34
N ARG A 350 8.86 0.58 -16.98
CA ARG A 350 8.99 -0.68 -17.71
C ARG A 350 7.69 -1.47 -17.68
N THR A 351 7.41 -2.19 -18.77
CA THR A 351 6.38 -3.24 -18.81
C THR A 351 7.05 -4.56 -19.19
N ILE A 352 6.74 -5.61 -18.45
CA ILE A 352 7.22 -6.98 -18.68
C ILE A 352 6.01 -7.84 -18.99
N TYR A 353 6.00 -8.44 -20.18
CA TYR A 353 4.92 -9.30 -20.64
C TYR A 353 5.21 -10.76 -20.27
N PHE A 354 4.25 -11.40 -19.63
CA PHE A 354 4.24 -12.81 -19.23
C PHE A 354 3.33 -13.58 -20.18
N PRO A 355 3.89 -14.27 -21.19
CA PRO A 355 3.09 -15.04 -22.14
C PRO A 355 2.50 -16.30 -21.50
N LEU A 356 1.57 -16.94 -22.20
CA LEU A 356 1.27 -18.35 -21.93
C LEU A 356 2.51 -19.21 -22.22
N PRO A 357 2.76 -20.25 -21.41
CA PRO A 357 3.96 -21.06 -21.55
C PRO A 357 3.99 -21.81 -22.89
N ASP A 358 5.13 -21.81 -23.56
CA ASP A 358 5.36 -22.62 -24.77
C ASP A 358 5.44 -24.12 -24.46
N SER A 359 5.61 -24.98 -25.47
CA SER A 359 5.60 -26.43 -25.25
C SER A 359 6.72 -26.91 -24.31
N GLY A 360 7.91 -26.33 -24.42
CA GLY A 360 9.04 -26.67 -23.57
C GLY A 360 8.85 -26.13 -22.15
N GLU A 361 8.32 -24.92 -22.02
CA GLU A 361 7.97 -24.32 -20.73
C GLU A 361 6.87 -25.12 -20.02
N ARG A 362 5.84 -25.58 -20.74
CA ARG A 362 4.81 -26.47 -20.18
C ARG A 362 5.40 -27.79 -19.69
N ALA A 363 6.33 -28.39 -20.44
CA ALA A 363 7.02 -29.60 -20.01
C ALA A 363 7.89 -29.36 -18.76
N LYS A 364 8.54 -28.20 -18.65
CA LYS A 364 9.25 -27.78 -17.43
C LYS A 364 8.29 -27.57 -16.25
N VAL A 365 7.11 -26.98 -16.47
CA VAL A 365 6.09 -26.86 -15.41
C VAL A 365 5.64 -28.25 -14.96
N LEU A 366 5.40 -29.17 -15.90
CA LEU A 366 5.07 -30.57 -15.58
C LEU A 366 6.19 -31.28 -14.82
N GLU A 367 7.47 -30.90 -15.01
CA GLU A 367 8.59 -31.49 -14.27
C GLU A 367 8.48 -31.23 -12.76
N THR A 368 7.85 -30.12 -12.35
CA THR A 368 7.63 -29.81 -10.93
C THR A 368 6.57 -30.71 -10.28
N TYR A 369 5.55 -31.13 -11.04
CA TYR A 369 4.38 -31.85 -10.50
C TYR A 369 4.36 -33.35 -10.85
N ALA A 370 4.93 -33.72 -12.00
CA ALA A 370 4.98 -35.09 -12.52
C ALA A 370 6.43 -35.58 -12.62
N ILE A 371 7.13 -35.58 -11.47
CA ILE A 371 8.55 -35.94 -11.35
C ILE A 371 8.89 -37.36 -11.83
N HIS A 372 7.90 -38.25 -11.82
CA HIS A 372 8.07 -39.66 -12.17
C HIS A 372 8.00 -39.91 -13.69
N LEU A 373 7.49 -38.94 -14.46
CA LEU A 373 7.48 -39.02 -15.92
C LEU A 373 8.87 -38.70 -16.47
N THR A 374 9.19 -39.26 -17.62
CA THR A 374 10.38 -38.91 -18.40
C THR A 374 10.19 -37.57 -19.12
N GLU A 375 11.28 -36.95 -19.56
CA GLU A 375 11.23 -35.70 -20.33
C GLU A 375 10.37 -35.85 -21.61
N LYS A 376 10.50 -36.99 -22.31
CA LYS A 376 9.72 -37.29 -23.52
C LYS A 376 8.23 -37.38 -23.24
N GLU A 377 7.85 -38.05 -22.16
CA GLU A 377 6.46 -38.18 -21.73
C GLU A 377 5.87 -36.82 -21.36
N ARG A 378 6.61 -36.00 -20.60
CA ARG A 378 6.19 -34.63 -20.27
C ARG A 378 6.00 -33.76 -21.50
N MET A 379 6.87 -33.86 -22.50
CA MET A 379 6.74 -33.14 -23.75
C MET A 379 5.45 -33.52 -24.50
N GLN A 380 5.10 -34.81 -24.54
CA GLN A 380 3.87 -35.28 -25.18
C GLN A 380 2.61 -34.81 -24.44
N VAL A 381 2.60 -34.86 -23.11
CA VAL A 381 1.48 -34.30 -22.31
C VAL A 381 1.38 -32.79 -22.50
N ALA A 382 2.52 -32.09 -22.61
CA ALA A 382 2.55 -30.65 -22.84
C ALA A 382 1.93 -30.24 -24.20
N GLU A 383 1.97 -31.10 -25.22
CA GLU A 383 1.28 -30.84 -26.50
C GLU A 383 -0.24 -30.80 -26.33
N GLY A 384 -0.79 -31.71 -25.50
CA GLY A 384 -2.21 -31.75 -25.15
C GLY A 384 -2.68 -30.58 -24.28
N LEU A 385 -1.75 -29.87 -23.62
CA LEU A 385 -2.03 -28.73 -22.74
C LEU A 385 -1.80 -27.36 -23.40
N LYS A 386 -1.89 -27.28 -24.72
CA LYS A 386 -1.63 -26.05 -25.48
C LYS A 386 -2.59 -24.93 -25.05
N GLY A 387 -2.04 -23.75 -24.79
CA GLY A 387 -2.81 -22.55 -24.43
C GLY A 387 -3.22 -22.47 -22.96
N HIS A 388 -2.77 -23.41 -22.12
CA HIS A 388 -3.03 -23.37 -20.69
C HIS A 388 -1.92 -22.66 -19.90
N SER A 389 -2.32 -21.96 -18.85
CA SER A 389 -1.40 -21.27 -17.92
C SER A 389 -0.70 -22.25 -16.97
N GLY A 390 0.36 -21.79 -16.30
CA GLY A 390 1.02 -22.60 -15.27
C GLY A 390 0.08 -23.04 -14.14
N ARG A 391 -0.87 -22.18 -13.72
CA ARG A 391 -1.92 -22.55 -12.76
C ARG A 391 -2.80 -23.68 -13.29
N THR A 392 -3.25 -23.56 -14.53
CA THR A 392 -4.11 -24.58 -15.16
C THR A 392 -3.39 -25.93 -15.31
N ILE A 393 -2.09 -25.93 -15.60
CA ILE A 393 -1.28 -27.15 -15.68
C ILE A 393 -1.15 -27.81 -14.31
N ARG A 394 -0.96 -27.02 -13.24
CA ARG A 394 -1.02 -27.53 -11.87
C ARG A 394 -2.38 -28.15 -11.56
N ASP A 395 -3.47 -27.45 -11.87
CA ASP A 395 -4.83 -27.95 -11.63
C ASP A 395 -5.11 -29.25 -12.40
N PHE A 396 -4.53 -29.39 -13.60
CA PHE A 396 -4.54 -30.63 -14.37
C PHE A 396 -3.79 -31.76 -13.66
N CYS A 397 -2.58 -31.51 -13.12
CA CYS A 397 -1.85 -32.52 -12.34
C CYS A 397 -2.62 -32.95 -11.09
N ASP A 398 -3.15 -31.98 -10.33
CA ASP A 398 -4.02 -32.24 -9.18
C ASP A 398 -5.23 -33.12 -9.54
N LEU A 399 -5.84 -32.88 -10.71
CA LEU A 399 -6.96 -33.68 -11.20
C LEU A 399 -6.55 -35.12 -11.50
N VAL A 400 -5.40 -35.32 -12.15
CA VAL A 400 -4.86 -36.66 -12.45
C VAL A 400 -4.57 -37.42 -11.16
N GLU A 401 -3.93 -36.77 -10.19
CA GLU A 401 -3.64 -37.34 -8.87
C GLU A 401 -4.92 -37.75 -8.14
N ARG A 402 -5.94 -36.89 -8.12
CA ARG A 402 -7.24 -37.20 -7.49
C ARG A 402 -7.92 -38.38 -8.15
N LYS A 403 -7.97 -38.42 -9.49
CA LYS A 403 -8.54 -39.56 -10.24
C LYS A 403 -7.82 -40.87 -9.90
N TRP A 404 -6.49 -40.82 -9.86
CA TRP A 404 -5.68 -41.99 -9.55
C TRP A 404 -5.83 -42.45 -8.10
N ALA A 405 -5.82 -41.51 -7.14
CA ALA A 405 -6.06 -41.80 -5.74
C ALA A 405 -7.43 -42.46 -5.52
N SER A 406 -8.50 -41.95 -6.15
CA SER A 406 -9.82 -42.56 -6.09
C SER A 406 -9.81 -44.01 -6.60
N TYR A 407 -9.14 -44.27 -7.73
CA TYR A 407 -9.00 -45.63 -8.26
C TYR A 407 -8.26 -46.57 -7.29
N LEU A 408 -7.16 -46.12 -6.69
CA LEU A 408 -6.41 -46.93 -5.73
C LEU A 408 -7.24 -47.24 -4.48
N ILE A 409 -8.00 -46.27 -3.97
CA ILE A 409 -8.89 -46.45 -2.82
C ILE A 409 -10.00 -47.45 -3.13
N GLU A 410 -10.68 -47.31 -4.27
CA GLU A 410 -11.75 -48.23 -4.68
C GLU A 410 -11.26 -49.67 -4.87
N LYS A 411 -10.00 -49.84 -5.31
CA LYS A 411 -9.39 -51.15 -5.53
C LYS A 411 -8.63 -51.70 -4.32
N GLY A 412 -8.49 -50.94 -3.25
CA GLY A 412 -7.71 -51.32 -2.07
C GLY A 412 -6.23 -51.54 -2.37
N LEU A 413 -5.67 -50.77 -3.32
CA LEU A 413 -4.28 -50.87 -3.75
C LEU A 413 -3.37 -49.95 -2.94
N ASN A 414 -2.07 -50.29 -2.91
CA ASN A 414 -1.06 -49.44 -2.27
C ASN A 414 -0.79 -48.16 -3.08
N PRO A 415 -0.32 -47.08 -2.44
CA PRO A 415 0.05 -45.84 -3.12
C PRO A 415 1.15 -46.06 -4.16
N VAL A 416 0.85 -45.74 -5.42
CA VAL A 416 1.79 -45.75 -6.56
C VAL A 416 1.56 -44.52 -7.42
N PRO A 417 2.56 -44.01 -8.15
CA PRO A 417 2.37 -42.84 -9.02
C PRO A 417 1.38 -43.13 -10.15
N PRO A 418 0.64 -42.11 -10.63
CA PRO A 418 -0.25 -42.29 -11.77
C PRO A 418 0.51 -42.72 -13.03
N PRO A 419 -0.02 -43.63 -13.85
CA PRO A 419 0.63 -44.04 -15.08
C PRO A 419 0.58 -42.91 -16.13
N TYR A 420 1.57 -42.90 -17.03
CA TYR A 420 1.68 -41.91 -18.12
C TYR A 420 0.42 -41.85 -18.99
N GLU A 421 -0.20 -42.99 -19.27
CA GLU A 421 -1.41 -43.10 -20.09
C GLU A 421 -2.56 -42.26 -19.51
N LEU A 422 -2.69 -42.20 -18.18
CA LEU A 422 -3.74 -41.41 -17.52
C LEU A 422 -3.54 -39.90 -17.74
N TYR A 423 -2.29 -39.43 -17.80
CA TYR A 423 -1.98 -38.05 -18.14
C TYR A 423 -2.36 -37.74 -19.59
N LEU A 424 -2.03 -38.62 -20.54
CA LEU A 424 -2.41 -38.45 -21.95
C LEU A 424 -3.92 -38.41 -22.13
N GLU A 425 -4.64 -39.40 -21.59
CA GLU A 425 -6.10 -39.49 -21.68
C GLU A 425 -6.75 -38.23 -21.09
N THR A 426 -6.31 -37.80 -19.91
CA THR A 426 -6.86 -36.62 -19.26
C THR A 426 -6.52 -35.34 -20.04
N SER A 427 -5.31 -35.21 -20.60
CA SER A 427 -4.91 -34.02 -21.36
C SER A 427 -5.74 -33.84 -22.63
N SER A 428 -6.10 -34.94 -23.30
CA SER A 428 -6.93 -34.91 -24.51
C SER A 428 -8.37 -34.45 -24.26
N VAL A 429 -8.88 -34.68 -23.03
CA VAL A 429 -10.19 -34.20 -22.61
C VAL A 429 -10.12 -32.75 -22.14
N TYR A 430 -9.01 -32.37 -21.52
CA TYR A 430 -8.77 -31.02 -20.98
C TYR A 430 -8.59 -29.97 -22.09
N SER A 431 -8.17 -30.38 -23.29
CA SER A 431 -8.00 -29.52 -24.46
C SER A 431 -9.29 -29.23 -25.24
N LYS A 432 -10.43 -29.87 -24.89
CA LYS A 432 -11.75 -29.67 -25.50
C LYS A 432 -12.61 -28.80 -24.61
#